data_AF-A0A0U2LDF6-F1
#
_entry.id   AF-A0A0U2LDF6-F1
#
_cell.length_a   1.000
_cell.length_b   1.000
_cell.length_c   1.000
_cell.angle_alpha   90.00
_cell.angle_beta   90.00
_cell.angle_gamma   90.00
#
_symmetry.space_group_name_H-M   'P 1'
#
loop_
_entity.id
_entity.type
_entity.pdbx_description
1 polymer ?
#
loop_
_entity_poly.entity_id
_entity_poly.type
_entity_poly.pdbx_seq_one_letter_code
_entity_poly.pdbx_strand_id
1 'polypeptide(L)'
;MEIVFIRHAQAEHTVRPPASLQIPDPALTETGIGQAAKLKETFPLTSADAVIASPTRRTLQTASIWSEDVLCVKIVHPLVGPRMFPLLPLEFALPCHRSLSGKTIRREFPHFEHAAHLAEHVWQYGINALPDHSFHALANAEQAASVRRYP
;
A
#
# COMPACT_ATOMS: atom_id res chain seq x y z
N MET A 1 -4.37 -7.29 -20.21
CA MET A 1 -4.25 -6.99 -18.78
C MET A 1 -4.45 -5.50 -18.61
N GLU A 2 -5.42 -5.10 -17.79
CA GLU A 2 -5.66 -3.71 -17.41
C GLU A 2 -5.05 -3.47 -16.02
N ILE A 3 -4.49 -2.27 -15.80
CA ILE A 3 -3.93 -1.88 -14.50
C ILE A 3 -4.55 -0.55 -14.12
N VAL A 4 -5.19 -0.50 -12.94
CA VAL A 4 -5.84 0.70 -12.40
C VAL A 4 -5.13 1.12 -11.12
N PHE A 5 -4.69 2.38 -11.05
CA PHE A 5 -4.07 2.95 -9.86
C PHE A 5 -5.10 3.72 -9.03
N ILE A 6 -5.38 3.23 -7.83
CA ILE A 6 -6.29 3.87 -6.88
C ILE A 6 -5.47 4.48 -5.73
N ARG A 7 -5.60 5.79 -5.54
CA ARG A 7 -5.11 6.46 -4.32
C ARG A 7 -6.04 6.10 -3.16
N HIS A 8 -5.48 5.91 -1.96
CA HIS A 8 -6.29 5.75 -0.76
C HIS A 8 -7.27 6.93 -0.57
N ALA A 9 -8.42 6.66 0.04
CA ALA A 9 -9.40 7.68 0.36
C ALA A 9 -8.88 8.70 1.41
N GLN A 10 -9.65 9.75 1.69
CA GLN A 10 -9.25 10.79 2.65
C GLN A 10 -8.88 10.16 4.01
N ALA A 11 -7.68 10.48 4.47
CA ALA A 11 -7.17 10.04 5.76
C ALA A 11 -6.83 11.26 6.63
N GLU A 12 -6.66 11.05 7.93
CA GLU A 12 -6.38 12.10 8.91
C GLU A 12 -5.22 13.01 8.45
N HIS A 13 -4.16 12.40 7.92
CA HIS A 13 -2.99 13.14 7.43
C HIS A 13 -3.23 14.01 6.19
N THR A 14 -4.33 13.80 5.45
CA THR A 14 -4.70 14.60 4.27
C THR A 14 -5.61 15.78 4.56
N VAL A 15 -6.14 15.91 5.80
CA VAL A 15 -7.14 16.92 6.14
C VAL A 15 -6.52 18.32 6.30
N ARG A 16 -5.34 18.43 6.92
CA ARG A 16 -4.71 19.74 7.21
C ARG A 16 -3.18 19.70 7.09
N PRO A 17 -2.64 19.41 5.89
CA PRO A 17 -1.20 19.49 5.67
C PRO A 17 -0.69 20.94 5.83
N PRO A 18 0.58 21.15 6.21
CA PRO A 18 1.61 20.13 6.40
C PRO A 18 1.58 19.46 7.79
N ALA A 19 0.95 20.08 8.79
CA ALA A 19 0.97 19.59 10.16
C ALA A 19 0.41 18.17 10.31
N SER A 20 -0.69 17.87 9.62
CA SER A 20 -1.30 16.53 9.67
C SER A 20 -0.44 15.43 9.04
N LEU A 21 0.58 15.76 8.24
CA LEU A 21 1.51 14.77 7.68
C LEU A 21 2.38 14.09 8.74
N GLN A 22 2.45 14.66 9.95
CA GLN A 22 3.17 14.10 11.09
C GLN A 22 2.38 13.03 11.84
N ILE A 23 1.10 12.82 11.51
CA ILE A 23 0.27 11.77 12.13
C ILE A 23 0.83 10.40 11.71
N PRO A 24 1.33 9.59 12.64
CA PRO A 24 1.76 8.23 12.34
C PRO A 24 0.55 7.33 12.10
N ASP A 25 0.69 6.38 11.17
CA ASP A 25 -0.34 5.39 10.85
C ASP A 25 -1.78 5.96 10.71
N PRO A 26 -1.97 7.04 9.91
CA PRO A 26 -3.23 7.76 9.86
C PRO A 26 -4.34 6.86 9.31
N ALA A 27 -5.49 6.87 9.97
CA ALA A 27 -6.70 6.18 9.56
C ALA A 27 -7.48 7.00 8.51
N LEU A 28 -8.44 6.35 7.85
CA LEU A 28 -9.47 7.04 7.07
C LEU A 28 -10.35 7.91 7.98
N THR A 29 -10.76 9.06 7.47
CA THR A 29 -11.82 9.87 8.09
C THR A 29 -13.19 9.29 7.74
N GLU A 30 -14.28 9.77 8.37
CA GLU A 30 -15.64 9.42 7.95
C GLU A 30 -15.89 9.76 6.47
N THR A 31 -15.38 10.89 6.00
CA THR A 31 -15.40 11.25 4.57
C THR A 31 -14.62 10.24 3.72
N GLY A 32 -13.46 9.79 4.20
CA GLY A 32 -12.66 8.76 3.52
C GLY A 32 -13.36 7.41 3.43
N ILE A 33 -14.07 7.01 4.48
CA ILE A 33 -14.88 5.79 4.49
C ILE A 33 -15.97 5.89 3.41
N GLY A 34 -16.68 7.02 3.34
CA GLY A 34 -17.69 7.27 2.30
C GLY A 34 -17.11 7.25 0.89
N GLN A 35 -15.92 7.82 0.69
CA GLN A 35 -15.20 7.77 -0.59
C GLN A 35 -14.80 6.35 -0.99
N ALA A 36 -14.29 5.56 -0.04
CA ALA A 36 -13.92 4.16 -0.28
C ALA A 36 -15.15 3.31 -0.62
N ALA A 37 -16.29 3.53 0.05
CA ALA A 37 -17.54 2.86 -0.26
C ALA A 37 -18.04 3.16 -1.68
N LYS A 38 -17.89 4.42 -2.14
CA LYS A 38 -18.26 4.84 -3.49
C LYS A 38 -17.47 4.15 -4.59
N LEU A 39 -16.28 3.61 -4.28
CA LEU A 39 -15.50 2.81 -5.24
C LEU A 39 -16.24 1.54 -5.67
N LYS A 40 -17.07 0.94 -4.81
CA LYS A 40 -17.88 -0.24 -5.17
C LYS A 40 -18.80 0.02 -6.36
N GLU A 41 -19.33 1.23 -6.46
CA GLU A 41 -20.24 1.63 -7.53
C GLU A 41 -19.51 2.15 -8.77
N THR A 42 -18.42 2.90 -8.56
CA THR A 42 -17.69 3.59 -9.64
C THR A 42 -16.65 2.72 -10.33
N PHE A 43 -16.08 1.75 -9.59
CA PHE A 43 -15.10 0.79 -10.06
C PHE A 43 -15.41 -0.59 -9.46
N PRO A 44 -16.53 -1.24 -9.86
CA PRO A 44 -16.93 -2.52 -9.29
C PRO A 44 -15.87 -3.60 -9.54
N LEU A 45 -15.55 -4.35 -8.49
CA LEU A 45 -14.66 -5.50 -8.57
C LEU A 45 -15.45 -6.79 -8.79
N THR A 46 -14.80 -7.75 -9.41
CA THR A 46 -15.27 -9.12 -9.61
C THR A 46 -14.29 -10.11 -8.97
N SER A 47 -14.66 -11.39 -8.90
CA SER A 47 -13.75 -12.44 -8.43
C SER A 47 -12.56 -12.71 -9.35
N ALA A 48 -12.57 -12.18 -10.59
CA ALA A 48 -11.45 -12.29 -11.52
C ALA A 48 -10.36 -11.23 -11.27
N ASP A 49 -10.65 -10.23 -10.44
CA ASP A 49 -9.74 -9.13 -10.16
C ASP A 49 -8.77 -9.44 -9.02
N ALA A 50 -7.67 -8.67 -8.98
CA ALA A 50 -6.71 -8.69 -7.89
C ALA A 50 -6.49 -7.28 -7.34
N VAL A 51 -6.59 -7.13 -6.02
CA VAL A 51 -6.34 -5.87 -5.31
C VAL A 51 -4.97 -5.96 -4.65
N ILE A 52 -4.04 -5.11 -5.08
CA ILE A 52 -2.70 -5.00 -4.49
C ILE A 52 -2.62 -3.70 -3.69
N ALA A 53 -2.51 -3.82 -2.37
CA ALA A 53 -2.56 -2.70 -1.44
C ALA A 53 -1.19 -2.40 -0.82
N SER A 54 -0.92 -1.10 -0.64
CA SER A 54 0.22 -0.63 0.15
C SER A 54 0.05 -1.03 1.62
N PRO A 55 1.13 -1.31 2.35
CA PRO A 55 1.08 -1.73 3.75
C PRO A 55 0.81 -0.55 4.72
N THR A 56 -0.01 0.44 4.35
CA THR A 56 -0.43 1.53 5.25
C THR A 56 -1.89 1.33 5.66
N ARG A 57 -2.26 1.69 6.91
CA ARG A 57 -3.62 1.52 7.42
C ARG A 57 -4.69 2.08 6.49
N ARG A 58 -4.56 3.35 6.08
CA ARG A 58 -5.49 4.01 5.16
C ARG A 58 -5.65 3.30 3.82
N THR A 59 -4.59 2.71 3.26
CA THR A 59 -4.68 1.98 1.99
C THR A 59 -5.38 0.65 2.19
N LEU A 60 -5.04 -0.08 3.26
CA LEU A 60 -5.70 -1.33 3.62
C LEU A 60 -7.18 -1.11 3.96
N GLN A 61 -7.53 -0.04 4.69
CA GLN A 61 -8.92 0.34 4.95
C GLN A 61 -9.68 0.68 3.66
N THR A 62 -9.07 1.46 2.76
CA THR A 62 -9.69 1.78 1.46
C THR A 62 -9.95 0.51 0.66
N ALA A 63 -8.95 -0.37 0.55
CA ALA A 63 -9.04 -1.61 -0.19
C ALA A 63 -10.05 -2.57 0.44
N SER A 64 -10.08 -2.71 1.78
CA SER A 64 -11.06 -3.53 2.50
C SER A 64 -12.49 -3.09 2.22
N ILE A 65 -12.76 -1.78 2.29
CA ILE A 65 -14.11 -1.25 2.03
C ILE A 65 -14.48 -1.44 0.55
N TRP A 66 -13.56 -1.12 -0.37
CA TRP A 66 -13.82 -1.25 -1.80
C TRP A 66 -14.11 -2.70 -2.24
N SER A 67 -13.42 -3.67 -1.64
CA SER A 67 -13.53 -5.09 -1.97
C SER A 67 -14.41 -5.89 -1.00
N GLU A 68 -15.13 -5.21 -0.12
CA GLU A 68 -16.07 -5.85 0.80
C GLU A 68 -17.15 -6.60 0.00
N ASP A 69 -17.43 -7.84 0.43
CA ASP A 69 -18.31 -8.81 -0.21
C ASP A 69 -17.88 -9.34 -1.59
N VAL A 70 -16.67 -8.98 -2.07
CA VAL A 70 -16.11 -9.51 -3.32
C VAL A 70 -15.01 -10.53 -3.02
N LEU A 71 -15.14 -11.74 -3.57
CA LEU A 71 -14.17 -12.82 -3.46
C LEU A 71 -12.98 -12.65 -4.45
N CYS A 72 -12.43 -11.44 -4.51
CA CYS A 72 -11.22 -11.15 -5.27
C CYS A 72 -9.96 -11.46 -4.43
N VAL A 73 -8.84 -11.67 -5.12
CA VAL A 73 -7.54 -11.84 -4.46
C VAL A 73 -7.10 -10.50 -3.88
N LYS A 74 -6.68 -10.49 -2.61
CA LYS A 74 -6.25 -9.28 -1.89
C LYS A 74 -4.84 -9.48 -1.37
N ILE A 75 -3.89 -8.72 -1.91
CA ILE A 75 -2.47 -8.85 -1.59
C ILE A 75 -1.99 -7.55 -0.96
N VAL A 76 -1.32 -7.63 0.17
CA VAL A 76 -0.54 -6.51 0.71
C VAL A 76 0.91 -6.65 0.24
N HIS A 77 1.45 -5.60 -0.38
CA HIS A 77 2.77 -5.64 -0.98
C HIS A 77 3.58 -4.38 -0.64
N PRO A 78 4.76 -4.50 0.01
CA PRO A 78 5.53 -3.32 0.42
C PRO A 78 6.18 -2.55 -0.73
N LEU A 79 6.20 -3.11 -1.95
CA LEU A 79 6.70 -2.45 -3.16
C LEU A 79 5.67 -1.52 -3.81
N VAL A 80 4.40 -1.58 -3.38
CA VAL A 80 3.39 -0.55 -3.73
C VAL A 80 3.17 0.44 -2.58
N GLY A 81 4.16 0.50 -1.66
CA GLY A 81 4.25 1.46 -0.57
C GLY A 81 4.38 2.91 -1.05
N PRO A 82 4.22 3.90 -0.13
CA PRO A 82 4.58 5.28 -0.42
C PRO A 82 6.01 5.37 -0.96
N ARG A 83 6.25 6.26 -1.94
CA ARG A 83 7.59 6.65 -2.38
C ARG A 83 7.53 8.08 -2.88
N MET A 84 8.20 9.00 -2.20
CA MET A 84 8.26 10.41 -2.62
C MET A 84 9.25 10.62 -3.76
N PHE A 85 8.93 11.55 -4.66
CA PHE A 85 9.86 12.08 -5.66
C PHE A 85 10.00 13.61 -5.45
N PRO A 86 11.23 14.17 -5.40
CA PRO A 86 12.51 13.47 -5.43
C PRO A 86 12.70 12.57 -4.20
N LEU A 87 13.62 11.61 -4.33
CA LEU A 87 13.88 10.65 -3.26
C LEU A 87 14.49 11.37 -2.07
N LEU A 88 13.81 11.28 -0.93
CA LEU A 88 14.28 11.87 0.32
C LEU A 88 15.00 10.80 1.15
N PRO A 89 16.12 11.14 1.81
CA PRO A 89 16.73 10.25 2.79
C PRO A 89 15.72 9.81 3.86
N LEU A 90 15.92 8.63 4.45
CA LEU A 90 15.01 8.05 5.44
C LEU A 90 14.74 9.00 6.63
N GLU A 91 15.72 9.82 7.04
CA GLU A 91 15.53 10.81 8.11
C GLU A 91 14.49 11.90 7.79
N PHE A 92 14.17 12.11 6.51
CA PHE A 92 13.16 13.07 6.04
C PHE A 92 11.83 12.40 5.70
N ALA A 93 11.72 11.07 5.87
CA ALA A 93 10.47 10.37 5.64
C ALA A 93 9.44 10.79 6.70
N LEU A 94 8.33 11.39 6.24
CA LEU A 94 7.24 11.79 7.12
C LEU A 94 6.64 10.58 7.86
N PRO A 95 6.23 10.72 9.13
CA PRO A 95 5.65 9.63 9.92
C PRO A 95 4.47 8.92 9.26
N CYS A 96 3.65 9.64 8.48
CA CYS A 96 2.51 9.06 7.76
C CYS A 96 2.89 8.10 6.62
N HIS A 97 4.16 8.07 6.19
CA HIS A 97 4.64 7.14 5.17
C HIS A 97 5.06 5.78 5.73
N ARG A 98 5.12 5.63 7.06
CA ARG A 98 5.54 4.38 7.69
C ARG A 98 4.54 3.28 7.40
N SER A 99 5.06 2.11 7.06
CA SER A 99 4.26 0.91 6.84
C SER A 99 3.87 0.28 8.16
N LEU A 100 2.71 -0.36 8.20
CA LEU A 100 2.33 -1.26 9.28
C LEU A 100 3.26 -2.46 9.30
N SER A 101 3.58 -2.94 10.50
CA SER A 101 4.32 -4.20 10.66
C SER A 101 3.51 -5.37 10.10
N GLY A 102 4.20 -6.41 9.61
CA GLY A 102 3.53 -7.62 9.15
C GLY A 102 2.65 -8.27 10.23
N LYS A 103 3.04 -8.16 11.51
CA LYS A 103 2.23 -8.63 12.65
C LYS A 103 0.93 -7.83 12.80
N THR A 104 0.99 -6.51 12.66
CA THR A 104 -0.20 -5.65 12.72
C THR A 104 -1.15 -5.96 11.58
N ILE A 105 -0.62 -6.11 10.36
CA ILE A 105 -1.44 -6.41 9.17
C ILE A 105 -2.15 -7.75 9.32
N ARG A 106 -1.44 -8.82 9.71
CA ARG A 106 -2.06 -10.14 9.97
C ARG A 106 -3.18 -10.10 11.01
N ARG A 107 -3.05 -9.24 12.02
CA ARG A 107 -4.05 -9.10 13.09
C ARG A 107 -5.28 -8.30 12.65
N GLU A 108 -5.07 -7.18 11.97
CA GLU A 108 -6.13 -6.19 11.69
C GLU A 108 -6.74 -6.33 10.30
N PHE A 109 -6.03 -6.97 9.37
CA PHE A 109 -6.43 -7.19 7.98
C PHE A 109 -6.18 -8.65 7.57
N PRO A 110 -6.75 -9.65 8.28
CA PRO A 110 -6.44 -11.07 8.06
C PRO A 110 -6.86 -11.59 6.67
N HIS A 111 -7.71 -10.84 5.95
CA HIS A 111 -8.16 -11.18 4.60
C HIS A 111 -7.19 -10.75 3.49
N PHE A 112 -6.04 -10.15 3.85
CA PHE A 112 -4.97 -9.84 2.91
C PHE A 112 -3.86 -10.88 2.98
N GLU A 113 -3.50 -11.41 1.82
CA GLU A 113 -2.33 -12.24 1.65
C GLU A 113 -1.06 -11.37 1.65
N HIS A 114 -0.04 -11.81 2.38
CA HIS A 114 1.25 -11.14 2.36
C HIS A 114 2.03 -11.57 1.12
N ALA A 115 2.55 -10.60 0.36
CA ALA A 115 3.48 -10.88 -0.72
C ALA A 115 4.68 -11.72 -0.22
N ALA A 116 4.87 -12.90 -0.81
CA ALA A 116 5.93 -13.82 -0.41
C ALA A 116 7.31 -13.36 -0.92
N HIS A 117 8.37 -13.92 -0.34
CA HIS A 117 9.77 -13.79 -0.80
C HIS A 117 10.40 -12.40 -0.71
N LEU A 118 9.83 -11.47 0.06
CA LEU A 118 10.44 -10.17 0.33
C LEU A 118 11.19 -10.21 1.67
N ALA A 119 12.35 -9.56 1.71
CA ALA A 119 13.14 -9.47 2.93
C ALA A 119 12.40 -8.64 4.00
N GLU A 120 12.58 -8.99 5.28
CA GLU A 120 11.90 -8.34 6.41
C GLU A 120 12.14 -6.82 6.46
N HIS A 121 13.34 -6.36 6.09
CA HIS A 121 13.65 -4.94 6.04
C HIS A 121 12.78 -4.18 5.02
N VAL A 122 12.35 -4.83 3.94
CA VAL A 122 11.44 -4.22 2.94
C VAL A 122 10.03 -4.05 3.54
N TRP A 123 9.60 -4.98 4.39
CA TRP A 123 8.35 -4.84 5.15
C TRP A 123 8.43 -3.74 6.21
N GLN A 124 9.58 -3.63 6.88
CA GLN A 124 9.77 -2.67 7.96
C GLN A 124 9.90 -1.22 7.47
N TYR A 125 10.70 -0.99 6.44
CA TYR A 125 11.04 0.36 5.98
C TYR A 125 10.27 0.78 4.72
N GLY A 126 9.70 -0.19 4.00
CA GLY A 126 9.06 0.04 2.71
C GLY A 126 10.05 0.53 1.65
N ILE A 127 9.57 0.67 0.42
CA ILE A 127 10.38 1.28 -0.64
C ILE A 127 10.56 2.78 -0.46
N ASN A 128 9.76 3.46 0.37
CA ASN A 128 9.85 4.92 0.55
C ASN A 128 11.23 5.38 1.01
N ALA A 129 11.85 4.58 1.88
CA ALA A 129 13.05 4.92 2.59
C ALA A 129 14.31 4.26 2.00
N LEU A 130 14.17 3.47 0.93
CA LEU A 130 15.31 2.83 0.29
C LEU A 130 16.12 3.88 -0.49
N PRO A 131 17.43 4.00 -0.22
CA PRO A 131 18.33 4.79 -1.05
C PRO A 131 18.23 4.39 -2.53
N ASP A 132 18.47 5.33 -3.44
CA ASP A 132 18.37 5.13 -4.90
C ASP A 132 19.08 3.86 -5.37
N HIS A 133 20.34 3.66 -4.97
CA HIS A 133 21.12 2.49 -5.38
C HIS A 133 20.47 1.17 -4.92
N SER A 134 19.99 1.10 -3.68
CA SER A 134 19.31 -0.08 -3.13
C SER A 134 17.96 -0.32 -3.81
N PHE A 135 17.24 0.75 -4.13
CA PHE A 135 16.00 0.64 -4.88
C PHE A 135 16.22 0.12 -6.29
N HIS A 136 17.20 0.64 -7.04
CA HIS A 136 17.52 0.16 -8.37
C HIS A 136 18.00 -1.30 -8.35
N ALA A 137 18.81 -1.68 -7.36
CA ALA A 137 19.21 -3.07 -7.17
C ALA A 137 18.01 -3.99 -6.92
N LEU A 138 17.08 -3.58 -6.06
CA LEU A 138 15.84 -4.32 -5.79
C LEU A 138 14.95 -4.40 -7.04
N ALA A 139 14.72 -3.30 -7.74
CA ALA A 139 13.91 -3.26 -8.95
C ALA A 139 14.47 -4.18 -10.06
N ASN A 140 15.79 -4.16 -10.27
CA ASN A 140 16.45 -5.05 -11.22
C ASN A 140 16.36 -6.52 -10.81
N ALA A 141 16.49 -6.82 -9.51
CA ALA A 141 16.36 -8.18 -9.00
C ALA A 141 14.94 -8.73 -9.19
N GLU A 142 13.91 -7.94 -8.89
CA GLU A 142 12.51 -8.32 -9.10
C GLU A 142 12.17 -8.49 -10.60
N GLN A 143 12.71 -7.62 -11.46
CA GLN A 143 12.56 -7.76 -12.91
C GLN A 143 13.23 -9.03 -13.43
N ALA A 144 14.42 -9.37 -12.95
CA ALA A 144 15.09 -10.62 -13.34
C ALA A 144 14.35 -11.87 -12.82
N ALA A 145 13.77 -11.79 -11.62
CA ALA A 145 12.99 -12.88 -11.04
C ALA A 145 11.67 -13.13 -11.77
N SER A 146 11.00 -12.08 -12.26
CA SER A 146 9.75 -12.21 -13.01
C SER A 146 9.95 -12.87 -14.38
N VAL A 147 11.04 -12.55 -15.08
CA VAL A 147 11.43 -13.19 -16.35
C VAL A 147 11.69 -14.70 -16.17
N ARG A 148 12.23 -15.12 -15.02
CA ARG A 148 12.49 -16.54 -14.74
C ARG A 148 11.25 -17.35 -14.35
N ARG A 149 10.20 -16.69 -13.84
CA ARG A 149 8.97 -17.36 -13.37
C ARG A 149 7.95 -17.63 -14.50
N TYR A 150 8.09 -16.95 -15.63
CA TYR A 150 7.22 -17.09 -16.80
C TYR A 150 8.04 -17.17 -18.11
N PRO A 151 8.73 -18.30 -18.38
CA PRO A 151 9.36 -18.55 -19.68
C PRO A 151 8.34 -18.79 -20.80
#